data_AF-A0A9X2TDI0-F1
#
_entry.id   AF-A0A9X2TDI0-F1
#
_cell.length_a   1.000
_cell.length_b   1.000
_cell.length_c   1.000
_cell.angle_alpha   90.00
_cell.angle_beta   90.00
_cell.angle_gamma   90.00
#
_symmetry.space_group_name_H-M   'P 1'
#
loop_
_entity.id
_entity.type
_entity.pdbx_description
1 polymer ?
#
loop_
_entity_poly.entity_id
_entity_poly.type
_entity_poly.pdbx_seq_one_letter_code
_entity_poly.pdbx_strand_id
1 'polypeptide(L)'
;MLPDESIDEIKAAVQACDDARAALVDALDDADTADDALADPAALEPVGQALADWRDAQARFMAAVDAADASDPATTALLLKTNHGVDASNARCGIPGTDVEGADQPFPLDLTGAKGMLVTQAATEHLD
;
A
#
# COMPACT_ATOMS: atom_id res chain seq x y z
N MET A 1 -9.19 -14.34 -21.07
CA MET A 1 -9.96 -13.24 -20.43
C MET A 1 -10.11 -13.62 -18.99
N LEU A 2 -9.80 -12.71 -18.06
CA LEU A 2 -9.99 -12.94 -16.62
C LEU A 2 -11.50 -13.11 -16.36
N PRO A 3 -11.93 -14.06 -15.51
CA PRO A 3 -13.33 -14.16 -15.13
C PRO A 3 -13.74 -12.91 -14.33
N ASP A 4 -14.99 -12.46 -14.50
CA ASP A 4 -15.48 -11.19 -13.91
C ASP A 4 -15.33 -11.17 -12.38
N GLU A 5 -15.51 -12.31 -11.71
CA GLU A 5 -15.32 -12.44 -10.25
C GLU A 5 -13.88 -12.15 -9.81
N SER A 6 -12.89 -12.62 -10.57
CA SER A 6 -11.48 -12.34 -10.30
C SER A 6 -11.14 -10.88 -10.59
N ILE A 7 -11.76 -10.27 -11.59
CA ILE A 7 -11.57 -8.85 -11.89
C ILE A 7 -12.09 -7.99 -10.73
N ASP A 8 -13.24 -8.31 -10.16
CA ASP A 8 -13.81 -7.56 -9.04
C ASP A 8 -12.97 -7.70 -7.77
N GLU A 9 -12.44 -8.89 -7.48
CA GLU A 9 -11.51 -9.11 -6.37
C GLU A 9 -10.21 -8.33 -6.55
N ILE A 10 -9.62 -8.37 -7.75
CA ILE A 10 -8.41 -7.61 -8.08
C ILE A 10 -8.65 -6.10 -7.93
N LYS A 11 -9.79 -5.59 -8.40
CA LYS A 11 -10.17 -4.17 -8.23
C LYS A 11 -10.36 -3.80 -6.76
N ALA A 12 -10.98 -4.68 -5.97
CA ALA A 12 -11.17 -4.44 -4.55
C ALA A 12 -9.83 -4.37 -3.80
N ALA A 13 -8.87 -5.23 -4.16
CA ALA A 13 -7.52 -5.19 -3.61
C ALA A 13 -6.77 -3.89 -4.00
N VAL A 14 -6.92 -3.42 -5.25
CA VAL A 14 -6.36 -2.13 -5.68
C VAL A 14 -6.98 -0.98 -4.88
N GLN A 15 -8.30 -0.95 -4.73
CA GLN A 15 -8.97 0.09 -3.94
C GLN A 15 -8.48 0.09 -2.49
N ALA A 16 -8.29 -1.09 -1.88
CA ALA A 16 -7.76 -1.18 -0.52
C ALA A 16 -6.31 -0.63 -0.42
N CYS A 17 -5.48 -0.80 -1.46
CA CYS A 17 -4.16 -0.16 -1.51
C CYS A 17 -4.26 1.37 -1.60
N ASP A 18 -5.21 1.88 -2.39
CA ASP A 18 -5.44 3.32 -2.52
C ASP A 18 -5.95 3.93 -1.20
N ASP A 19 -6.87 3.25 -0.54
CA ASP A 19 -7.44 3.67 0.75
C ASP A 19 -6.37 3.64 1.86
N ALA A 20 -5.55 2.59 1.92
CA ALA A 20 -4.47 2.48 2.90
C ALA A 20 -3.38 3.56 2.66
N ARG A 21 -3.07 3.87 1.40
CA ARG A 21 -2.18 5.00 1.08
C ARG A 21 -2.77 6.33 1.54
N ALA A 22 -4.06 6.58 1.31
CA ALA A 22 -4.70 7.81 1.76
C ALA A 22 -4.66 7.92 3.29
N ALA A 23 -5.00 6.84 4.00
CA ALA A 23 -4.91 6.77 5.46
C ALA A 23 -3.48 7.01 5.97
N LEU A 24 -2.46 6.50 5.27
CA LEU A 24 -1.07 6.76 5.61
C LEU A 24 -0.70 8.24 5.47
N VAL A 25 -1.14 8.88 4.38
CA VAL A 25 -0.88 10.32 4.17
C VAL A 25 -1.55 11.14 5.28
N ASP A 26 -2.81 10.86 5.58
CA ASP A 26 -3.56 11.56 6.63
C ASP A 26 -2.90 11.35 8.01
N ALA A 27 -2.51 10.11 8.34
CA ALA A 27 -1.81 9.79 9.58
C ALA A 27 -0.46 10.49 9.70
N LEU A 28 0.30 10.61 8.59
CA LEU A 28 1.57 11.33 8.57
C LEU A 28 1.39 12.84 8.69
N ASP A 29 0.34 13.40 8.11
CA ASP A 29 -0.02 14.81 8.30
C ASP A 29 -0.41 15.08 9.75
N ASP A 30 -1.25 14.23 10.35
CA ASP A 30 -1.66 14.37 11.75
C ASP A 30 -0.46 14.26 12.70
N ALA A 31 0.41 13.26 12.50
CA ALA A 31 1.61 13.08 13.32
C ALA A 31 2.64 14.21 13.14
N ASP A 32 2.77 14.81 11.95
CA ASP A 32 3.65 15.97 11.72
C ASP A 32 3.16 17.23 12.45
N THR A 33 1.85 17.32 12.73
CA THR A 33 1.28 18.42 13.52
C THR A 33 1.30 18.20 15.04
N ALA A 34 1.51 16.96 15.49
CA ALA A 34 1.56 16.63 16.91
C ALA A 34 2.91 16.98 17.54
N ASP A 35 2.87 17.56 18.75
CA ASP A 35 4.07 17.90 19.50
C ASP A 35 4.74 16.59 19.99
N ASP A 36 5.97 16.33 19.53
CA ASP A 36 6.77 15.16 19.88
C ASP A 36 6.18 13.79 19.47
N ALA A 37 5.59 13.69 18.27
CA ALA A 37 4.97 12.46 17.75
C ALA A 37 5.89 11.22 17.71
N LEU A 38 7.21 11.41 17.61
CA LEU A 38 8.18 10.30 17.68
C LEU A 38 8.31 9.71 19.09
N ALA A 39 7.93 10.45 20.13
CA ALA A 39 7.96 10.02 21.52
C ALA A 39 6.60 9.48 22.00
N ASP A 40 5.53 9.66 21.22
CA ASP A 40 4.19 9.17 21.53
C ASP A 40 3.81 7.95 20.65
N PRO A 41 3.84 6.72 21.20
CA PRO A 41 3.43 5.53 20.47
C PRO A 41 2.01 5.61 19.91
N ALA A 42 1.10 6.33 20.59
CA ALA A 42 -0.27 6.49 20.11
C ALA A 42 -0.35 7.35 18.85
N ALA A 43 0.61 8.23 18.61
CA ALA A 43 0.71 9.02 17.38
C ALA A 43 1.27 8.20 16.20
N LEU A 44 2.03 7.13 16.48
CA LEU A 44 2.60 6.24 15.45
C LEU A 44 1.66 5.08 15.08
N GLU A 45 0.74 4.70 15.96
CA GLU A 45 -0.19 3.59 15.73
C GLU A 45 -0.98 3.73 14.41
N PRO A 46 -1.55 4.89 14.03
CA PRO A 46 -2.25 5.04 12.75
C PRO A 46 -1.33 4.89 11.54
N VAL A 47 -0.08 5.35 11.64
CA VAL A 47 0.93 5.21 10.58
C VAL A 47 1.28 3.73 10.39
N GLY A 48 1.53 3.02 11.49
CA GLY A 48 1.82 1.59 11.48
C GLY A 48 0.67 0.76 10.91
N GLN A 49 -0.56 1.06 11.34
CA GLN A 49 -1.76 0.37 10.84
C GLN A 49 -1.95 0.58 9.33
N ALA A 50 -1.79 1.81 8.84
CA ALA A 50 -1.94 2.10 7.42
C ALA A 50 -0.88 1.39 6.56
N LEU A 51 0.36 1.26 7.06
CA LEU A 51 1.41 0.48 6.40
C LEU A 51 1.07 -1.02 6.35
N ALA A 52 0.57 -1.58 7.46
CA ALA A 52 0.16 -2.98 7.53
C ALA A 52 -1.03 -3.28 6.61
N ASP A 53 -2.05 -2.42 6.62
CA ASP A 53 -3.22 -2.53 5.74
C ASP A 53 -2.82 -2.46 4.27
N TRP A 54 -1.88 -1.59 3.92
CA TRP A 54 -1.36 -1.51 2.55
C TRP A 54 -0.61 -2.79 2.16
N ARG A 55 0.27 -3.30 3.01
CA ARG A 55 0.97 -4.57 2.77
C ARG A 55 -0.02 -5.72 2.54
N ASP A 56 -1.02 -5.83 3.40
CA ASP A 56 -2.01 -6.90 3.31
C ASP A 56 -2.89 -6.77 2.05
N ALA A 57 -3.22 -5.53 1.64
CA ALA A 57 -3.91 -5.26 0.39
C ALA A 57 -3.07 -5.64 -0.84
N GLN A 58 -1.75 -5.37 -0.82
CA GLN A 58 -0.83 -5.79 -1.88
C GLN A 58 -0.74 -7.31 -1.97
N ALA A 59 -0.60 -8.01 -0.84
CA ALA A 59 -0.57 -9.47 -0.82
C ALA A 59 -1.87 -10.06 -1.41
N ARG A 60 -3.03 -9.47 -1.10
CA ARG A 60 -4.32 -9.85 -1.71
C ARG A 60 -4.33 -9.61 -3.22
N PHE A 61 -3.80 -8.47 -3.68
CA PHE A 61 -3.68 -8.20 -5.12
C PHE A 61 -2.82 -9.27 -5.81
N MET A 62 -1.64 -9.60 -5.28
CA MET A 62 -0.76 -10.61 -5.86
C MET A 62 -1.41 -12.00 -5.87
N ALA A 63 -2.08 -12.38 -4.77
CA ALA A 63 -2.80 -13.64 -4.69
C ALA A 63 -3.96 -13.72 -5.69
N ALA A 64 -4.70 -12.62 -5.88
CA ALA A 64 -5.80 -12.57 -6.84
C ALA A 64 -5.31 -12.61 -8.30
N VAL A 65 -4.16 -11.99 -8.59
CA VAL A 65 -3.49 -12.10 -9.89
C VAL A 65 -3.06 -13.54 -10.18
N ASP A 66 -2.42 -14.20 -9.21
CA ASP A 66 -1.99 -15.60 -9.32
C ASP A 66 -3.18 -16.57 -9.47
N ALA A 67 -4.21 -16.41 -8.63
CA ALA A 67 -5.42 -17.24 -8.65
C ALA A 67 -6.20 -17.13 -9.96
N ALA A 68 -6.15 -15.97 -10.60
CA ALA A 68 -6.82 -15.74 -11.88
C ALA A 68 -6.05 -16.32 -13.09
N ASP A 69 -4.93 -17.01 -12.85
CA ASP A 69 -3.97 -17.47 -13.88
C ASP A 69 -3.63 -16.33 -14.85
N ALA A 70 -3.58 -15.12 -14.30
CA ALA A 70 -3.37 -13.91 -15.05
C ALA A 70 -1.90 -13.86 -15.50
N SER A 71 -1.61 -12.98 -16.47
CA SER A 71 -0.22 -12.56 -16.68
C SER A 71 0.35 -11.93 -15.40
N ASP A 72 1.66 -11.70 -15.39
CA ASP A 72 2.37 -11.06 -14.28
C ASP A 72 1.66 -9.79 -13.73
N PRO A 73 1.91 -9.40 -12.47
CA PRO A 73 1.26 -8.25 -11.83
C PRO A 73 1.34 -6.94 -12.65
N ALA A 74 2.41 -6.73 -13.42
CA ALA A 74 2.55 -5.55 -14.26
C ALA A 74 1.59 -5.56 -15.44
N THR A 75 1.48 -6.70 -16.12
CA THR A 75 0.53 -6.87 -17.22
C THR A 75 -0.91 -6.76 -16.71
N THR A 76 -1.23 -7.35 -15.56
CA THR A 76 -2.57 -7.26 -14.98
C THR A 76 -2.92 -5.81 -14.60
N ALA A 77 -1.99 -5.07 -13.99
CA ALA A 77 -2.16 -3.63 -13.73
C ALA A 77 -2.41 -2.81 -15.00
N LEU A 78 -1.67 -3.10 -16.09
CA LEU A 78 -1.88 -2.44 -17.38
C LEU A 78 -3.27 -2.73 -17.94
N LEU A 79 -3.71 -3.98 -17.90
CA LEU A 79 -5.04 -4.40 -18.40
C LEU A 79 -6.18 -3.77 -17.59
N LEU A 80 -6.04 -3.66 -16.27
CA LEU A 80 -7.00 -2.95 -15.42
C LEU A 80 -7.12 -1.48 -15.84
N LYS A 81 -5.99 -0.82 -16.08
CA LYS A 81 -5.96 0.57 -16.50
C LYS A 81 -6.58 0.78 -17.87
N THR A 82 -6.25 -0.08 -18.84
CA THR A 82 -6.73 0.06 -20.22
C THR A 82 -8.19 -0.35 -20.39
N ASN A 83 -8.63 -1.39 -19.70
CA ASN A 83 -9.95 -2.00 -19.94
C ASN A 83 -11.00 -1.59 -18.90
N HIS A 84 -10.57 -1.17 -17.71
CA HIS A 84 -11.46 -0.84 -16.60
C HIS A 84 -11.20 0.54 -15.99
N GLY A 85 -10.18 1.27 -16.44
CA GLY A 85 -9.84 2.60 -15.91
C GLY A 85 -9.30 2.58 -14.48
N VAL A 86 -8.89 1.42 -13.96
CA VAL A 86 -8.41 1.25 -12.58
C VAL A 86 -6.88 1.32 -12.56
N ASP A 87 -6.33 2.21 -11.74
CA ASP A 87 -4.88 2.39 -11.62
C ASP A 87 -4.30 1.56 -10.47
N ALA A 88 -3.73 0.40 -10.81
CA ALA A 88 -3.13 -0.50 -9.82
C ALA A 88 -1.68 -0.13 -9.43
N SER A 89 -1.23 1.11 -9.67
CA SER A 89 0.15 1.51 -9.36
C SER A 89 0.47 1.33 -7.87
N ASN A 90 -0.45 1.73 -6.97
CA ASN A 90 -0.25 1.60 -5.52
C ASN A 90 -0.20 0.13 -5.04
N ALA A 91 -0.82 -0.80 -5.79
CA ALA A 91 -0.74 -2.23 -5.48
C ALA A 91 0.64 -2.84 -5.78
N ARG A 92 1.53 -2.08 -6.42
CA ARG A 92 2.85 -2.53 -6.86
C ARG A 92 4.01 -1.70 -6.31
N CYS A 93 3.75 -0.74 -5.43
CA CYS A 93 4.80 0.07 -4.79
C CYS A 93 5.45 -0.68 -3.63
N GLY A 94 6.77 -0.68 -3.52
CA GLY A 94 7.43 -1.17 -2.30
C GLY A 94 7.02 -0.32 -1.10
N ILE A 95 6.77 -0.95 0.04
CA ILE A 95 6.37 -0.30 1.30
C ILE A 95 7.56 -0.35 2.26
N PRO A 96 7.92 0.77 2.94
CA PRO A 96 9.00 0.76 3.93
C PRO A 96 8.78 -0.29 5.03
N GLY A 97 9.82 -1.08 5.32
CA GLY A 97 9.80 -2.09 6.39
C GLY A 97 9.20 -3.44 6.00
N THR A 98 8.69 -3.61 4.77
CA THR A 98 8.19 -4.90 4.30
C THR A 98 8.58 -5.15 2.85
N ASP A 99 8.63 -6.41 2.45
CA ASP A 99 8.83 -6.81 1.06
C ASP A 99 7.62 -7.64 0.62
N VAL A 100 7.02 -7.27 -0.51
CA VAL A 100 5.91 -8.01 -1.13
C VAL A 100 6.35 -8.36 -2.53
N GLU A 101 6.45 -9.65 -2.84
CA GLU A 101 6.91 -10.12 -4.15
C GLU A 101 6.00 -9.57 -5.26
N GLY A 102 6.60 -8.91 -6.25
CA GLY A 102 5.88 -8.23 -7.35
C GLY A 102 5.56 -6.74 -7.10
N ALA A 103 5.83 -6.22 -5.90
CA ALA A 103 5.72 -4.80 -5.55
C ALA A 103 7.03 -4.03 -5.84
N ASP A 104 7.47 -4.09 -7.09
CA ASP A 104 8.81 -3.60 -7.48
C ASP A 104 8.89 -2.09 -7.80
N GLN A 105 7.79 -1.35 -7.65
CA GLN A 105 7.78 0.09 -7.94
C GLN A 105 8.30 0.89 -6.75
N PRO A 106 8.90 2.08 -6.98
CA PRO A 106 9.33 2.93 -5.88
C PRO A 106 8.16 3.33 -4.98
N PHE A 107 8.44 3.50 -3.69
CA PHE A 107 7.46 4.05 -2.75
C PHE A 107 7.05 5.47 -3.20
N PRO A 108 5.74 5.77 -3.31
CA PRO A 108 5.27 6.96 -4.03
C PRO A 108 5.22 8.22 -3.17
N LEU A 109 5.51 8.14 -1.87
CA LEU A 109 5.48 9.28 -0.96
C LEU A 109 6.88 9.89 -0.79
N ASP A 110 6.92 11.23 -0.74
CA ASP A 110 8.12 11.95 -0.36
C ASP A 110 8.30 11.87 1.16
N LEU A 111 9.30 11.09 1.58
CA LEU A 111 9.65 10.84 2.98
C LEU A 111 10.74 11.78 3.50
N THR A 112 10.90 12.97 2.92
CA THR A 112 11.85 13.95 3.46
C THR A 112 11.42 14.53 4.81
N GLY A 113 12.38 14.90 5.65
CA GLY A 113 12.13 15.56 6.93
C GLY A 113 11.54 14.65 8.01
N ALA A 114 10.59 15.16 8.79
CA ALA A 114 10.01 14.47 9.94
C ALA A 114 9.19 13.23 9.55
N LYS A 115 8.47 13.29 8.42
CA LYS A 115 7.65 12.18 7.91
C LYS A 115 8.46 10.91 7.64
N GLY A 116 9.69 11.04 7.13
CA GLY A 116 10.56 9.87 6.93
C GLY A 116 10.95 9.18 8.22
N MET A 117 11.18 9.94 9.30
CA MET A 117 11.46 9.38 10.62
C MET A 117 10.22 8.69 11.20
N LEU A 118 9.05 9.31 11.07
CA LEU A 118 7.77 8.73 11.51
C LEU A 118 7.48 7.40 10.82
N VAL A 119 7.59 7.34 9.49
CA VAL A 119 7.40 6.10 8.72
C VAL A 119 8.41 5.03 9.10
N THR A 120 9.69 5.39 9.26
CA THR A 120 10.73 4.42 9.62
C THR A 120 10.48 3.82 11.01
N GLN A 121 10.12 4.67 11.98
CA GLN A 121 9.83 4.23 13.35
C GLN A 121 8.58 3.36 13.39
N ALA A 122 7.47 3.82 12.79
CA ALA A 122 6.23 3.06 12.74
C ALA A 122 6.41 1.71 12.03
N ALA A 123 7.12 1.68 10.90
CA ALA A 123 7.43 0.44 10.22
C ALA A 123 8.23 -0.53 11.11
N THR A 124 9.22 -0.03 11.86
CA THR A 124 10.03 -0.86 12.78
C THR A 124 9.22 -1.41 13.95
N GLU A 125 8.22 -0.67 14.43
CA GLU A 125 7.41 -1.04 15.60
C GLU A 125 6.18 -1.89 15.26
N HIS A 126 5.64 -1.76 14.04
CA HIS A 126 4.35 -2.34 13.66
C HIS A 126 4.40 -3.33 12.49
N LEU A 127 5.50 -3.40 11.73
CA LEU A 127 5.71 -4.41 10.69
C LEU A 127 6.79 -5.40 11.16
N ASP A 128 6.35 -6.53 11.71
CA ASP A 128 7.20 -7.72 11.99
C ASP A 128 7.51 -8.52 10.72
#